data_AF-A0A2I1GM65-F1
#
_entry.id   AF-A0A2I1GM65-F1
#
_cell.length_a   1.000
_cell.length_b   1.000
_cell.length_c   1.000
_cell.angle_alpha   90.00
_cell.angle_beta   90.00
_cell.angle_gamma   90.00
#
_symmetry.space_group_name_H-M   'P 1'
#
loop_
_entity.id
_entity.type
_entity.pdbx_description
1 polymer ?
#
loop_
_entity_poly.entity_id
_entity_poly.type
_entity_poly.pdbx_seq_one_letter_code
_entity_poly.pdbx_strand_id
1 'polypeptide(L)'
;MWEISSGYPPFKDSDDKVALGFAINNGTREIEIPGTPIEYENLYKNCWNQEPGQRPVIYEILNEFKRMNVGIESIKEVDLDSQHNNLDDLCKEME
;
A
#
# COMPACT_ATOMS: atom_id res chain seq x y z
N MET A 1 -7.14 -0.39 2.35
CA MET A 1 -7.42 0.69 1.36
C MET A 1 -8.55 0.29 0.44
N TRP A 2 -8.43 -0.81 -0.30
CA TRP A 2 -9.52 -1.29 -1.17
C TRP A 2 -10.84 -1.46 -0.42
N GLU A 3 -10.86 -2.10 0.76
CA GLU A 3 -12.08 -2.25 1.59
C GLU A 3 -12.76 -0.90 1.92
N ILE A 4 -11.99 0.15 2.20
CA ILE A 4 -12.53 1.49 2.51
C ILE A 4 -13.16 2.12 1.26
N SER A 5 -12.50 1.93 0.11
CA SER A 5 -12.94 2.43 -1.18
C SER A 5 -14.17 1.67 -1.70
N SER A 6 -14.24 0.36 -1.48
CA SER A 6 -15.33 -0.50 -1.95
C SER A 6 -16.52 -0.53 -1.01
N GLY A 7 -16.27 -0.39 0.30
CA GLY A 7 -17.28 -0.64 1.34
C GLY A 7 -17.62 -2.12 1.53
N TYR A 8 -16.84 -3.05 0.94
CA TYR A 8 -17.10 -4.49 0.99
C TYR A 8 -15.94 -5.26 1.61
N PRO A 9 -16.23 -6.37 2.33
CA PRO A 9 -15.20 -7.30 2.79
C PRO A 9 -14.38 -7.84 1.60
N PRO A 10 -13.03 -7.85 1.69
CA PRO A 10 -12.18 -8.44 0.68
C PRO A 10 -12.46 -9.93 0.49
N PHE A 11 -12.50 -10.37 -0.76
CA PHE A 11 -12.66 -11.75 -1.21
C PHE A 11 -13.86 -12.43 -0.56
N LYS A 12 -14.95 -11.68 -0.36
CA LYS A 12 -16.16 -12.13 0.35
C LYS A 12 -16.76 -13.44 -0.19
N ASP A 13 -16.55 -13.73 -1.47
CA ASP A 13 -17.10 -14.90 -2.15
C ASP A 13 -16.12 -16.12 -2.13
N SER A 14 -14.98 -15.99 -1.44
CA SER A 14 -13.95 -17.04 -1.33
C SER A 14 -13.96 -17.72 0.04
N ASP A 15 -14.69 -18.83 0.15
CA ASP A 15 -14.79 -19.60 1.39
C ASP A 15 -13.53 -20.43 1.69
N ASP A 16 -12.83 -20.88 0.64
CA ASP A 16 -11.58 -21.64 0.78
C ASP A 16 -10.37 -20.70 0.88
N LYS A 17 -9.93 -20.47 2.12
CA LYS A 17 -8.78 -19.62 2.44
C LYS A 17 -7.46 -20.15 1.88
N VAL A 18 -7.30 -21.46 1.74
CA VAL A 18 -6.07 -22.08 1.21
C VAL A 18 -6.00 -21.83 -0.30
N ALA A 19 -7.08 -22.12 -1.02
CA ALA A 19 -7.18 -21.83 -2.44
C ALA A 19 -7.01 -20.34 -2.74
N LEU A 20 -7.63 -19.48 -1.92
CA LEU A 20 -7.48 -18.03 -2.02
C LEU A 20 -6.02 -17.58 -1.85
N GLY A 21 -5.30 -18.15 -0.88
CA GLY A 21 -3.87 -17.86 -0.68
C GLY A 21 -3.03 -18.16 -1.92
N PHE A 22 -3.25 -19.31 -2.56
CA PHE A 22 -2.59 -19.65 -3.82
C PHE A 22 -3.01 -18.70 -4.97
N ALA A 23 -4.29 -18.34 -5.07
CA ALA A 23 -4.78 -17.43 -6.08
C ALA A 23 -4.12 -16.04 -5.95
N ILE A 24 -4.04 -15.49 -4.73
CA ILE A 24 -3.36 -14.21 -4.44
C ILE A 24 -1.87 -14.32 -4.75
N ASN A 25 -1.22 -15.41 -4.35
CA ASN A 25 0.18 -15.66 -4.68
C ASN A 25 0.41 -15.74 -6.19
N ASN A 26 -0.59 -16.14 -6.98
CA ASN A 26 -0.54 -16.16 -8.44
C ASN A 26 -1.00 -14.83 -9.09
N GLY A 27 -1.15 -13.76 -8.31
CA GLY A 27 -1.46 -12.43 -8.83
C GLY A 27 -2.95 -12.05 -8.81
N THR A 28 -3.83 -12.89 -8.25
CA THR A 28 -5.24 -12.51 -8.08
C THR A 28 -5.35 -11.31 -7.14
N ARG A 29 -6.08 -10.28 -7.57
CA ARG A 29 -6.37 -9.07 -6.79
C ARG A 29 -7.85 -8.73 -6.94
N GLU A 30 -8.32 -7.85 -6.07
CA GLU A 30 -9.68 -7.34 -6.16
C GLU A 30 -9.91 -6.51 -7.43
N ILE A 31 -11.17 -6.45 -7.83
CA ILE A 31 -11.60 -5.61 -8.96
C ILE A 31 -11.59 -4.12 -8.59
N GLU A 32 -11.32 -3.28 -9.59
CA GLU A 32 -11.41 -1.83 -9.45
C GLU A 32 -12.85 -1.41 -9.13
N ILE A 33 -12.98 -0.33 -8.35
CA ILE A 33 -14.27 0.18 -7.90
C ILE A 33 -14.58 1.47 -8.66
N PRO A 34 -15.68 1.52 -9.45
CA PRO A 34 -16.10 2.74 -10.12
C PRO A 34 -16.32 3.89 -9.14
N GLY A 35 -15.75 5.05 -9.46
CA GLY A 35 -15.85 6.25 -8.62
C GLY A 35 -14.72 6.42 -7.61
N THR A 36 -13.83 5.43 -7.47
CA THR A 36 -12.59 5.62 -6.72
C THR A 36 -11.65 6.59 -7.45
N PRO A 37 -11.08 7.59 -6.75
CA PRO A 37 -10.06 8.45 -7.35
C PRO A 37 -8.88 7.65 -7.88
N ILE A 38 -8.44 7.95 -9.11
CA ILE A 38 -7.42 7.16 -9.81
C ILE A 38 -6.10 7.09 -9.04
N GLU A 39 -5.75 8.16 -8.32
CA GLU A 39 -4.55 8.22 -7.49
C GLU A 39 -4.64 7.27 -6.29
N TYR A 40 -5.82 7.15 -5.66
CA TYR A 40 -6.05 6.23 -4.55
C TYR A 40 -6.05 4.77 -5.03
N GLU A 41 -6.62 4.53 -6.21
CA GLU A 41 -6.57 3.24 -6.88
C GLU A 41 -5.13 2.80 -7.16
N ASN A 42 -4.34 3.66 -7.80
CA ASN A 42 -2.95 3.38 -8.08
C ASN A 42 -2.15 3.12 -6.80
N LEU A 43 -2.44 3.86 -5.71
CA LEU A 43 -1.76 3.68 -4.44
C LEU A 43 -2.00 2.29 -3.84
N TYR A 44 -3.26 1.83 -3.74
CA TYR A 44 -3.50 0.47 -3.24
C TYR A 44 -3.01 -0.60 -4.21
N LYS A 45 -2.97 -0.29 -5.52
CA LYS A 45 -2.38 -1.18 -6.52
C LYS A 45 -0.88 -1.38 -6.32
N ASN A 46 -0.16 -0.32 -6.00
CA ASN A 46 1.26 -0.39 -5.72
C ASN A 46 1.52 -1.18 -4.41
N CYS A 47 0.66 -1.03 -3.40
CA CYS A 47 0.81 -1.72 -2.11
C CYS A 47 0.72 -3.25 -2.20
N TRP A 48 -0.01 -3.79 -3.17
CA TRP A 48 -0.13 -5.23 -3.38
C TRP A 48 0.58 -5.70 -4.66
N ASN A 49 1.59 -4.97 -5.12
CA ASN A 49 2.41 -5.37 -6.26
C ASN A 49 2.97 -6.78 -6.04
N GLN A 50 2.96 -7.57 -7.10
CA GLN A 50 3.43 -8.95 -7.09
C GLN A 50 4.92 -9.02 -6.69
N GLU A 51 5.73 -8.09 -7.19
CA GLU A 51 7.14 -7.95 -6.83
C GLU A 51 7.25 -7.22 -5.47
N PRO A 52 7.70 -7.89 -4.39
CA PRO A 52 7.72 -7.29 -3.07
C PRO A 52 8.57 -6.02 -2.97
N GLY A 53 9.69 -5.96 -3.73
CA GLY A 53 10.57 -4.78 -3.76
C GLY A 53 9.99 -3.57 -4.50
N GLN A 54 8.87 -3.73 -5.21
CA GLN A 54 8.16 -2.61 -5.86
C GLN A 54 7.03 -2.05 -5.00
N ARG A 55 6.80 -2.62 -3.81
CA ARG A 55 5.77 -2.12 -2.89
C ARG A 55 6.27 -0.86 -2.20
N PRO A 56 5.46 0.19 -2.13
CA PRO A 56 5.85 1.41 -1.46
C PRO A 56 6.03 1.16 0.03
N VAL A 57 7.00 1.85 0.60
CA VAL A 57 7.19 1.89 2.05
C VAL A 57 6.23 2.89 2.69
N ILE A 58 6.04 2.79 4.01
CA ILE A 58 4.97 3.52 4.69
C ILE A 58 5.06 5.05 4.50
N TYR A 59 6.27 5.62 4.42
CA TYR A 59 6.43 7.07 4.22
C TYR A 59 5.95 7.53 2.84
N GLU A 60 6.15 6.72 1.79
CA GLU A 60 5.67 7.02 0.43
C GLU A 60 4.14 7.02 0.41
N ILE A 61 3.52 6.04 1.07
CA ILE A 61 2.06 5.93 1.20
C ILE A 61 1.49 7.16 1.93
N LEU A 62 2.12 7.59 3.03
CA LEU A 62 1.69 8.77 3.78
C LEU A 62 1.85 10.06 2.97
N ASN A 63 2.94 10.18 2.20
CA ASN A 63 3.15 11.31 1.29
C ASN A 63 2.07 11.37 0.20
N GLU A 64 1.69 10.23 -0.37
CA GLU A 64 0.61 10.16 -1.35
C GLU A 64 -0.75 10.57 -0.73
N PHE A 65 -1.07 10.12 0.48
CA PHE A 65 -2.28 10.59 1.16
C PHE A 65 -2.27 12.09 1.44
N LYS A 66 -1.13 12.65 1.85
CA LYS A 66 -0.96 14.09 2.06
C LYS A 66 -1.15 14.85 0.74
N ARG A 67 -0.54 14.36 -0.35
CA ARG A 67 -0.68 14.92 -1.70
C ARG A 67 -2.13 14.91 -2.19
N MET A 68 -2.88 13.84 -1.90
CA MET A 68 -4.30 13.71 -2.25
C MET A 68 -5.24 14.45 -1.29
N ASN A 69 -4.72 15.05 -0.20
CA ASN A 69 -5.49 15.70 0.85
C ASN A 69 -6.57 14.78 1.47
N VAL A 70 -6.27 13.48 1.59
CA VAL A 70 -7.19 12.46 2.15
C VAL A 70 -6.98 12.37 3.66
N GLY A 71 -7.96 12.81 4.45
CA GLY A 71 -8.03 12.54 5.90
C GLY A 71 -6.91 13.15 6.77
N ILE A 72 -6.03 13.96 6.19
CA ILE A 72 -4.86 14.53 6.87
C ILE A 72 -5.04 16.05 7.02
N GLU A 73 -5.98 16.46 7.88
CA GLU A 73 -6.04 17.85 8.35
C GLU A 73 -5.07 18.09 9.53
N SER A 74 -4.35 17.06 10.02
CA SER A 74 -3.70 17.13 11.34
C SER A 74 -2.39 16.35 11.52
N ILE A 75 -1.75 15.83 10.48
CA ILE A 75 -0.36 15.35 10.63
C ILE A 75 0.52 16.60 10.72
N LYS A 76 0.78 17.07 11.94
CA LYS A 76 1.92 17.95 12.23
C LYS A 76 3.13 17.29 11.61
N GLU A 77 3.86 18.04 10.80
CA GLU A 77 5.06 17.62 10.06
C GLU A 77 5.77 16.46 10.78
N VAL A 78 5.51 15.23 10.32
CA VAL A 78 6.47 14.17 10.56
C VAL A 78 7.63 14.58 9.69
N ASP A 79 8.72 15.00 10.33
CA ASP A 79 9.96 15.36 9.68
C ASP A 79 10.57 14.08 9.07
N LEU A 80 10.11 13.77 7.86
CA LEU A 80 10.48 12.59 7.08
C LEU A 80 11.91 12.70 6.52
N ASP A 81 12.57 13.85 6.66
CA ASP A 81 13.98 14.03 6.27
C ASP A 81 14.93 13.25 7.20
N SER A 82 14.45 12.81 8.37
CA SER A 82 15.28 12.10 9.37
C SER A 82 15.56 10.61 9.08
N GLN A 83 14.90 9.98 8.10
CA GLN A 83 15.07 8.53 7.81
C GLN A 83 16.07 8.25 6.68
N HIS A 84 16.74 9.27 6.10
CA HIS A 84 17.75 9.04 5.06
C HIS A 84 19.11 8.54 5.60
N ASN A 85 19.29 8.43 6.92
CA ASN A 85 20.58 8.03 7.51
C ASN A 85 20.59 6.60 8.07
N ASN A 86 19.79 5.65 7.55
CA ASN A 86 19.79 4.30 8.13
C ASN A 86 19.80 3.13 7.13
N LEU A 87 19.75 3.37 5.82
CA LEU A 87 20.04 2.30 4.85
C LEU A 87 21.53 2.27 4.46
N ASP A 88 22.16 3.44 4.31
CA ASP A 88 23.58 3.54 3.98
C ASP A 88 24.50 3.07 5.14
N ASP A 89 24.03 3.17 6.38
CA ASP A 89 24.79 2.72 7.56
C ASP A 89 24.61 1.22 7.85
N LEU A 90 23.47 0.61 7.49
CA LEU A 90 23.28 -0.85 7.58
C LEU A 90 24.16 -1.62 6.57
N CYS A 91 24.51 -1.01 5.43
CA CYS A 91 25.43 -1.61 4.46
C CYS A 91 26.91 -1.56 4.91
N LYS A 92 27.28 -0.70 5.86
CA LYS A 92 28.66 -0.60 6.40
C LYS A 92 28.96 -1.55 7.54
N GLU A 93 27.93 -2.11 8.19
CA GLU A 93 28.11 -3.09 9.30
C GLU A 93 28.29 -4.54 8.82
N MET A 94 28.36 -4.76 7.50
CA MET A 94 28.63 -6.07 6.88
C MET A 94 30.01 -6.18 6.20
N GLU A 95 30.93 -5.25 6.47
CA GLU A 95 32.37 -5.36 6.16
C GLU A 95 33.19 -5.57 7.44
#